data_AF-A0A0A8UKD9-F1
#
_entry.id   AF-A0A0A8UKD9-F1
#
_cell.length_a   1.000
_cell.length_b   1.000
_cell.length_c   1.000
_cell.angle_alpha   90.00
_cell.angle_beta   90.00
_cell.angle_gamma   90.00
#
_symmetry.space_group_name_H-M   'P 1'
#
loop_
_entity.id
_entity.type
_entity.pdbx_description
1 polymer ?
#
loop_
_entity_poly.entity_id
_entity_poly.type
_entity_poly.pdbx_seq_one_letter_code
_entity_poly.pdbx_strand_id
1 'polypeptide(L)'
;MFAVKKFFNIPSSPKKQRRKQDSISVQNKLPQPDIDTFFATIRSPADFQKDERMADLANVGIKKALGYLPLQKICEAGYDLFSIATFLKKRALSVFIIPNPLPEEIYAYNPVLDKFIHITTRKMYEVIPKGGFLSIKSGALVAFDKKAIDVFLEDNVELIIQLNEQESNEANRWPMESAEFVNMLFRKNANSAQMSHLIHCIYTSMPNYPLSSSGMSNNS
;
A
#
# COMPACT_ATOMS: atom_id res chain seq x y z
N MET A 1 58.24 9.94 20.04
CA MET A 1 59.49 10.72 20.10
C MET A 1 59.94 11.02 18.68
N PHE A 2 60.13 12.33 18.38
CA PHE A 2 60.97 12.99 17.36
C PHE A 2 61.10 12.35 15.95
N ALA A 3 60.52 12.87 14.85
CA ALA A 3 60.66 14.17 14.15
C ALA A 3 61.91 14.31 13.26
N VAL A 4 61.74 14.44 11.92
CA VAL A 4 62.50 15.32 10.99
C VAL A 4 61.61 15.55 9.73
N LYS A 5 60.93 16.69 9.53
CA LYS A 5 61.31 18.02 8.97
C LYS A 5 61.79 18.05 7.50
N LYS A 6 60.91 18.64 6.64
CA LYS A 6 61.10 19.69 5.60
C LYS A 6 62.17 19.46 4.51
N PHE A 7 61.97 19.80 3.22
CA PHE A 7 61.73 21.14 2.67
C PHE A 7 61.30 21.12 1.18
N PHE A 8 60.67 22.23 0.79
CA PHE A 8 60.28 22.73 -0.53
C PHE A 8 61.31 22.57 -1.67
N ASN A 9 60.81 22.48 -2.91
CA ASN A 9 61.22 23.42 -3.97
C ASN A 9 60.26 23.43 -5.18
N ILE A 10 59.70 24.61 -5.43
CA ILE A 10 59.10 25.03 -6.70
C ILE A 10 60.26 25.55 -7.58
N PRO A 11 60.25 25.26 -8.90
CA PRO A 11 60.74 26.26 -9.83
C PRO A 11 59.73 26.56 -10.96
N SER A 12 59.30 27.82 -10.97
CA SER A 12 59.18 28.75 -12.11
C SER A 12 58.94 28.21 -13.53
N SER A 13 57.84 28.71 -14.13
CA SER A 13 57.50 28.70 -15.55
C SER A 13 58.58 29.33 -16.46
N PRO A 14 58.58 28.94 -17.76
CA PRO A 14 58.81 29.89 -18.85
C PRO A 14 57.60 30.01 -19.79
N LYS A 15 57.41 31.22 -20.32
CA LYS A 15 56.36 31.64 -21.26
C LYS A 15 56.67 31.23 -22.72
N LYS A 16 55.58 31.23 -23.51
CA LYS A 16 55.42 31.37 -24.98
C LYS A 16 55.46 30.08 -25.81
N GLN A 17 54.32 29.74 -26.43
CA GLN A 17 54.02 30.16 -27.82
C GLN A 17 52.55 29.83 -28.19
N ARG A 18 51.89 30.82 -28.79
CA ARG A 18 50.58 30.71 -29.46
C ARG A 18 50.74 29.93 -30.77
N ARG A 19 49.87 28.95 -31.01
CA ARG A 19 49.29 28.71 -32.34
C ARG A 19 47.87 28.15 -32.16
N LYS A 20 46.91 28.84 -32.79
CA LYS A 20 45.49 28.48 -32.88
C LYS A 20 45.33 27.32 -33.85
N GLN A 21 44.52 26.32 -33.51
CA GLN A 21 43.52 25.75 -34.42
C GLN A 21 42.59 24.78 -33.67
N ASP A 22 41.33 25.19 -33.61
CA ASP A 22 40.08 24.43 -33.70
C ASP A 22 39.86 23.22 -32.77
N SER A 23 39.34 23.51 -31.58
CA SER A 23 38.61 22.54 -30.77
C SER A 23 37.10 22.67 -31.02
N ILE A 24 36.55 21.68 -31.72
CA ILE A 24 35.12 21.37 -31.72
C ILE A 24 34.74 20.98 -30.29
N SER A 25 34.12 21.90 -29.56
CA SER A 25 33.52 21.61 -28.25
C SER A 25 32.17 20.95 -28.48
N VAL A 26 32.15 19.62 -28.43
CA VAL A 26 30.92 18.86 -28.18
C VAL A 26 30.56 19.14 -26.72
N GLN A 27 29.70 20.14 -26.50
CA GLN A 27 29.01 20.30 -25.23
C GLN A 27 28.04 19.12 -25.07
N ASN A 28 28.52 18.02 -24.49
CA ASN A 28 27.66 17.06 -23.80
C ASN A 28 27.05 17.78 -22.60
N LYS A 29 25.95 18.53 -22.82
CA LYS A 29 25.02 18.89 -21.75
C LYS A 29 24.37 17.59 -21.31
N LEU A 30 24.87 17.01 -20.21
CA LEU A 30 24.07 16.12 -19.39
C LEU A 30 22.73 16.83 -19.13
N PRO A 31 21.57 16.18 -19.34
CA PRO A 31 20.30 16.80 -18.99
C PRO A 31 20.34 17.09 -17.50
N GLN A 32 20.38 18.38 -17.14
CA GLN A 32 20.18 18.78 -15.76
C GLN A 32 18.76 18.37 -15.38
N PRO A 33 18.57 17.68 -14.25
CA PRO A 33 17.23 17.36 -13.77
C PRO A 33 16.49 18.67 -13.58
N ASP A 34 15.40 18.82 -14.30
CA ASP A 34 14.52 19.97 -14.19
C ASP A 34 13.88 19.95 -12.80
N ILE A 35 14.23 20.96 -12.00
CA ILE A 35 13.78 21.12 -10.62
C ILE A 35 12.27 21.42 -10.60
N ASP A 36 11.71 21.93 -11.69
CA ASP A 36 10.26 22.10 -11.84
C ASP A 36 9.55 20.75 -12.01
N THR A 37 10.25 19.71 -12.47
CA THR A 37 9.73 18.32 -12.46
C THR A 37 9.78 17.71 -11.05
N PHE A 38 10.67 18.18 -10.18
CA PHE A 38 10.74 17.73 -8.77
C PHE A 38 9.55 18.23 -7.94
N PHE A 39 8.95 19.35 -8.31
CA PHE A 39 7.70 19.88 -7.75
C PHE A 39 6.54 19.72 -8.74
N ALA A 40 6.41 18.52 -9.34
CA ALA A 40 5.14 18.15 -9.97
C ALA A 40 4.00 18.55 -9.02
N THR A 41 3.09 19.40 -9.50
CA THR A 41 2.09 20.07 -8.68
C THR A 41 1.35 19.02 -7.86
N ILE A 42 1.69 18.92 -6.56
CA ILE A 42 1.07 17.93 -5.67
C ILE A 42 -0.41 18.26 -5.65
N ARG A 43 -1.21 17.34 -6.17
CA ARG A 43 -2.65 17.54 -6.29
C ARG A 43 -3.26 17.58 -4.91
N SER A 44 -4.26 18.44 -4.73
CA SER A 44 -4.88 18.60 -3.42
C SER A 44 -5.67 17.34 -3.05
N PRO A 45 -5.80 17.02 -1.75
CA PRO A 45 -6.68 15.94 -1.31
C PRO A 45 -8.16 16.15 -1.70
N ALA A 46 -8.59 17.39 -1.95
CA ALA A 46 -9.94 17.66 -2.44
C ALA A 46 -10.17 17.14 -3.86
N ASP A 47 -9.13 17.13 -4.70
CA ASP A 47 -9.18 16.57 -6.06
C ASP A 47 -9.20 15.04 -6.05
N PHE A 48 -8.67 14.42 -4.99
CA PHE A 48 -8.58 12.96 -4.85
C PHE A 48 -9.95 12.29 -4.97
N GLN A 49 -11.00 12.89 -4.40
CA GLN A 49 -12.34 12.30 -4.43
C GLN A 49 -13.01 12.36 -5.81
N LYS A 50 -12.56 13.29 -6.67
CA LYS A 50 -13.08 13.49 -8.03
C LYS A 50 -12.27 12.73 -9.08
N ASP A 51 -11.09 12.23 -8.73
CA ASP A 51 -10.23 11.50 -9.66
C ASP A 51 -10.71 10.05 -9.80
N GLU A 52 -11.16 9.69 -11.01
CA GLU A 52 -11.63 8.34 -11.33
C GLU A 52 -10.55 7.26 -11.09
N ARG A 53 -9.27 7.60 -11.24
CA ARG A 53 -8.17 6.66 -10.98
C ARG A 53 -8.09 6.29 -9.49
N MET A 54 -8.57 7.19 -8.63
CA MET A 54 -8.58 7.07 -7.17
C MET A 54 -9.93 6.55 -6.63
N ALA A 55 -10.89 6.25 -7.51
CA ALA A 55 -12.25 5.87 -7.14
C ALA A 55 -12.30 4.73 -6.11
N ASP A 56 -11.36 3.79 -6.16
CA ASP A 56 -11.32 2.66 -5.23
C ASP A 56 -11.15 3.10 -3.77
N LEU A 57 -10.25 4.05 -3.47
CA LEU A 57 -10.12 4.60 -2.12
C LEU A 57 -11.12 5.73 -1.85
N ALA A 58 -11.46 6.53 -2.86
CA ALA A 58 -12.37 7.66 -2.71
C ALA A 58 -13.79 7.22 -2.27
N ASN A 59 -14.27 6.07 -2.75
CA ASN A 59 -15.61 5.54 -2.48
C ASN A 59 -15.75 4.79 -1.15
N VAL A 60 -14.66 4.57 -0.40
CA VAL A 60 -14.69 3.90 0.90
C VAL A 60 -15.49 4.72 1.91
N GLY A 61 -16.37 4.06 2.67
CA GLY A 61 -17.29 4.69 3.63
C GLY A 61 -18.45 5.46 2.97
N ILE A 62 -18.60 5.37 1.64
CA ILE A 62 -19.72 5.96 0.90
C ILE A 62 -20.49 4.86 0.17
N LYS A 63 -19.79 4.12 -0.69
CA LYS A 63 -20.38 3.06 -1.52
C LYS A 63 -19.91 1.67 -1.12
N LYS A 64 -18.75 1.57 -0.46
CA LYS A 64 -18.12 0.30 -0.09
C LYS A 64 -17.35 0.39 1.21
N ALA A 65 -17.20 -0.74 1.88
CA ALA A 65 -16.56 -0.80 3.20
C ALA A 65 -15.02 -0.86 3.13
N LEU A 66 -14.45 -1.40 2.06
CA LEU A 66 -13.00 -1.58 1.90
C LEU A 66 -12.50 -1.16 0.52
N GLY A 67 -11.31 -0.56 0.47
CA GLY A 67 -10.59 -0.26 -0.75
C GLY A 67 -9.08 -0.31 -0.57
N TYR A 68 -8.38 -0.46 -1.68
CA TYR A 68 -6.93 -0.35 -1.73
C TYR A 68 -6.45 0.17 -3.08
N LEU A 69 -5.35 0.91 -3.07
CA LEU A 69 -4.66 1.34 -4.29
C LEU A 69 -3.16 1.10 -4.16
N PRO A 70 -2.49 0.64 -5.23
CA PRO A 70 -1.04 0.58 -5.28
C PRO A 70 -0.42 1.95 -4.99
N LEU A 71 0.62 2.00 -4.17
CA LEU A 71 1.32 3.24 -3.79
C LEU A 71 1.85 3.95 -5.03
N GLN A 72 2.42 3.20 -5.98
CA GLN A 72 2.89 3.72 -7.25
C GLN A 72 1.78 4.46 -8.03
N LYS A 73 0.57 3.87 -8.09
CA LYS A 73 -0.56 4.47 -8.80
C LYS A 73 -1.01 5.80 -8.16
N ILE A 74 -0.92 5.92 -6.83
CA ILE A 74 -1.23 7.16 -6.11
C ILE A 74 -0.18 8.23 -6.44
N CYS A 75 1.10 7.88 -6.39
CA CYS A 75 2.20 8.79 -6.69
C CYS A 75 2.19 9.26 -8.16
N GLU A 76 2.00 8.34 -9.12
CA GLU A 76 1.89 8.65 -10.54
C GLU A 76 0.68 9.55 -10.87
N ALA A 77 -0.36 9.48 -10.03
CA ALA A 77 -1.51 10.37 -10.14
C ALA A 77 -1.26 11.79 -9.62
N GLY A 78 -0.08 12.05 -9.04
CA GLY A 78 0.35 13.34 -8.52
C GLY A 78 -0.06 13.59 -7.06
N TYR A 79 -0.41 12.54 -6.30
CA TYR A 79 -0.82 12.67 -4.91
C TYR A 79 0.30 12.26 -3.95
N ASP A 80 0.46 13.04 -2.88
CA ASP A 80 1.31 12.66 -1.76
C ASP A 80 0.61 11.65 -0.83
N LEU A 81 1.30 10.55 -0.52
CA LEU A 81 0.75 9.44 0.27
C LEU A 81 0.34 9.88 1.68
N PHE A 82 1.17 10.71 2.33
CA PHE A 82 0.90 11.16 3.70
C PHE A 82 -0.36 12.05 3.74
N SER A 83 -0.49 12.94 2.77
CA SER A 83 -1.65 13.81 2.60
C SER A 83 -2.94 13.01 2.35
N ILE A 84 -2.89 11.99 1.50
CA ILE A 84 -4.05 11.11 1.24
C ILE A 84 -4.40 10.26 2.47
N ALA A 85 -3.42 9.65 3.13
CA ALA A 85 -3.68 8.88 4.35
C ALA A 85 -4.32 9.75 5.44
N THR A 86 -3.83 10.99 5.61
CA THR A 86 -4.40 11.96 6.55
C THR A 86 -5.81 12.37 6.16
N PHE A 87 -6.06 12.60 4.87
CA PHE A 87 -7.39 12.93 4.36
C PHE A 87 -8.40 11.80 4.61
N LEU A 88 -8.03 10.55 4.34
CA LEU A 88 -8.88 9.39 4.61
C LEU A 88 -9.16 9.21 6.11
N LYS A 89 -8.15 9.40 6.97
CA LYS A 89 -8.34 9.39 8.43
C LYS A 89 -9.28 10.50 8.92
N LYS A 90 -9.19 11.71 8.35
CA LYS A 90 -10.14 12.81 8.64
C LYS A 90 -11.58 12.48 8.27
N ARG A 91 -11.80 11.53 7.36
CA ARG A 91 -13.11 10.96 7.02
C ARG A 91 -13.52 9.80 7.94
N ALA A 92 -12.87 9.64 9.08
CA ALA A 92 -13.09 8.55 10.04
C ALA A 92 -12.83 7.14 9.48
N LEU A 93 -12.00 7.00 8.45
CA LEU A 93 -11.58 5.71 7.92
C LEU A 93 -10.33 5.20 8.64
N SER A 94 -10.27 3.88 8.85
CA SER A 94 -9.06 3.18 9.26
C SER A 94 -8.15 3.02 8.05
N VAL A 95 -6.86 3.27 8.24
CA VAL A 95 -5.87 3.28 7.15
C VAL A 95 -4.60 2.59 7.61
N PHE A 96 -4.06 1.72 6.75
CA PHE A 96 -2.70 1.20 6.91
C PHE A 96 -2.00 1.09 5.55
N ILE A 97 -0.67 1.13 5.60
CA ILE A 97 0.17 1.00 4.41
C ILE A 97 0.76 -0.41 4.42
N ILE A 98 0.59 -1.06 3.28
CA ILE A 98 1.29 -2.27 2.90
C ILE A 98 2.58 -1.81 2.18
N PRO A 99 3.77 -1.99 2.79
CA PRO A 99 5.02 -1.57 2.14
C PRO A 99 5.26 -2.38 0.86
N ASN A 100 6.13 -1.85 -0.01
CA ASN A 100 6.65 -2.62 -1.13
C ASN A 100 7.44 -3.81 -0.57
N PRO A 101 7.32 -5.01 -1.17
CA PRO A 101 8.00 -6.18 -0.67
C PRO A 101 9.51 -6.03 -0.93
N LEU A 102 10.34 -6.39 0.04
CA LEU A 102 11.75 -6.64 -0.26
C LEU A 102 11.88 -7.94 -1.08
N PRO A 103 12.95 -8.12 -1.88
CA PRO A 103 13.17 -9.35 -2.63
C PRO A 103 13.09 -10.62 -1.77
N GLU A 104 13.51 -10.52 -0.51
CA GLU A 104 13.50 -11.59 0.49
C GLU A 104 12.12 -11.85 1.11
N GLU A 105 11.09 -11.09 0.73
CA GLU A 105 9.75 -11.11 1.33
C GLU A 105 8.64 -11.41 0.32
N ILE A 106 8.99 -11.73 -0.94
CA ILE A 106 8.00 -11.93 -1.99
C ILE A 106 7.35 -13.32 -1.87
N TYR A 107 6.03 -13.34 -1.85
CA TYR A 107 5.21 -14.54 -1.90
C TYR A 107 4.43 -14.60 -3.22
N ALA A 108 4.64 -15.65 -4.00
CA ALA A 108 3.89 -15.92 -5.22
C ALA A 108 2.79 -16.94 -4.94
N TYR A 109 1.56 -16.65 -5.39
CA TYR A 109 0.48 -17.63 -5.29
C TYR A 109 0.60 -18.69 -6.40
N ASN A 110 0.56 -19.96 -6.02
CA ASN A 110 0.49 -21.09 -6.95
C ASN A 110 -0.95 -21.64 -6.99
N PRO A 111 -1.68 -21.45 -8.10
CA PRO A 111 -3.08 -21.86 -8.21
C PRO A 111 -3.28 -23.37 -8.28
N VAL A 112 -2.26 -24.15 -8.66
CA VAL A 112 -2.36 -25.62 -8.73
C VAL A 112 -2.27 -26.23 -7.34
N LEU A 113 -1.46 -25.64 -6.46
CA LEU A 113 -1.26 -26.12 -5.09
C LEU A 113 -2.16 -25.43 -4.07
N ASP A 114 -2.86 -24.35 -4.47
CA ASP A 114 -3.60 -23.45 -3.59
C ASP A 114 -2.74 -22.95 -2.41
N LYS A 115 -1.49 -22.58 -2.69
CA LYS A 115 -0.52 -22.15 -1.67
C LYS A 115 0.30 -20.96 -2.13
N PHE A 116 0.69 -20.15 -1.17
CA PHE A 116 1.71 -19.11 -1.34
C PHE A 116 3.09 -19.73 -1.21
N ILE A 117 3.94 -19.51 -2.21
CA ILE A 117 5.33 -19.94 -2.22
C ILE A 117 6.20 -18.72 -1.95
N HIS A 118 6.97 -18.77 -0.87
CA HIS A 118 7.99 -17.78 -0.63
C HIS A 118 9.10 -17.93 -1.68
N ILE A 119 9.35 -16.89 -2.49
CA ILE A 119 10.18 -17.02 -3.69
C ILE A 119 11.62 -17.45 -3.34
N THR A 120 12.17 -16.89 -2.27
CA THR A 120 13.56 -17.11 -1.88
C THR A 120 13.78 -18.47 -1.20
N THR A 121 12.91 -18.84 -0.26
CA THR A 121 13.11 -20.09 0.53
C THR A 121 12.34 -21.29 -0.03
N ARG A 122 11.46 -21.07 -1.01
CA ARG A 122 10.53 -22.08 -1.58
C ARG A 122 9.60 -22.73 -0.56
N LYS A 123 9.52 -22.20 0.67
CA LYS A 123 8.57 -22.63 1.68
C LYS A 123 7.15 -22.31 1.23
N MET A 124 6.24 -23.23 1.50
CA MET A 124 4.82 -23.12 1.14
C MET A 124 4.00 -22.71 2.36
N TYR A 125 3.02 -21.86 2.13
CA TYR A 125 2.16 -21.28 3.13
C TYR A 125 0.71 -21.26 2.63
N GLU A 126 -0.24 -21.64 3.47
CA GLU A 126 -1.67 -21.40 3.20
C GLU A 126 -2.04 -19.94 3.46
N VAL A 127 -1.40 -19.35 4.48
CA VAL A 127 -1.54 -17.95 4.85
C VAL A 127 -0.16 -17.33 4.98
N ILE A 128 0.04 -16.17 4.36
CA ILE A 128 1.29 -15.43 4.48
C ILE A 128 1.51 -15.03 5.95
N PRO A 129 2.69 -15.28 6.55
CA PRO A 129 2.97 -14.92 7.94
C PRO A 129 2.73 -13.44 8.23
N LYS A 130 2.24 -13.12 9.45
CA LYS A 130 2.04 -11.72 9.88
C LYS A 130 3.39 -11.02 9.98
N GLY A 131 3.50 -9.82 9.42
CA GLY A 131 4.78 -9.10 9.34
C GLY A 131 5.77 -9.67 8.32
N GLY A 132 5.47 -10.77 7.64
CA GLY A 132 6.16 -11.16 6.40
C GLY A 132 5.55 -10.36 5.27
N PHE A 133 6.26 -9.37 4.74
CA PHE A 133 5.66 -8.38 3.84
C PHE A 133 5.50 -8.89 2.38
N LEU A 134 4.45 -9.70 2.21
CA LEU A 134 3.32 -9.58 1.26
C LEU A 134 3.36 -10.14 -0.18
N SER A 135 2.15 -10.59 -0.56
CA SER A 135 1.68 -11.17 -1.83
C SER A 135 1.67 -10.17 -3.00
N ILE A 136 1.04 -10.56 -4.11
CA ILE A 136 0.78 -9.74 -5.32
C ILE A 136 0.11 -8.38 -5.02
N LYS A 137 -0.50 -8.20 -3.83
CA LYS A 137 -1.11 -6.93 -3.38
C LYS A 137 -0.18 -6.06 -2.49
N SER A 138 1.11 -6.37 -2.48
CA SER A 138 2.14 -5.57 -1.80
C SER A 138 2.29 -4.17 -2.43
N GLY A 139 2.85 -3.21 -1.67
CA GLY A 139 2.94 -1.82 -2.09
C GLY A 139 1.58 -1.13 -2.28
N ALA A 140 0.70 -1.13 -1.27
CA ALA A 140 -0.63 -0.53 -1.36
C ALA A 140 -1.01 0.33 -0.15
N LEU A 141 -1.81 1.36 -0.38
CA LEU A 141 -2.56 2.05 0.66
C LEU A 141 -3.93 1.37 0.81
N VAL A 142 -4.26 0.91 2.01
CA VAL A 142 -5.54 0.28 2.31
C VAL A 142 -6.35 1.21 3.21
N ALA A 143 -7.63 1.39 2.90
CA ALA A 143 -8.57 2.11 3.76
C ALA A 143 -9.88 1.34 3.91
N PHE A 144 -10.46 1.39 5.09
CA PHE A 144 -11.74 0.77 5.39
C PHE A 144 -12.55 1.55 6.42
N ASP A 145 -13.87 1.43 6.33
CA ASP A 145 -14.77 1.91 7.37
C ASP A 145 -14.87 0.84 8.46
N LYS A 146 -14.27 1.08 9.63
CA LYS A 146 -14.23 0.09 10.71
C LYS A 146 -15.63 -0.33 11.15
N LYS A 147 -16.57 0.61 11.28
CA LYS A 147 -17.93 0.29 11.75
C LYS A 147 -18.66 -0.57 10.74
N ALA A 148 -18.48 -0.28 9.45
CA ALA A 148 -19.03 -1.11 8.40
C ALA A 148 -18.45 -2.54 8.48
N ILE A 149 -17.14 -2.70 8.62
CA ILE A 149 -16.53 -4.03 8.77
C ILE A 149 -17.03 -4.73 10.04
N ASP A 150 -17.16 -4.03 11.17
CA ASP A 150 -17.68 -4.61 12.41
C ASP A 150 -19.09 -5.18 12.20
N VAL A 151 -20.02 -4.39 11.64
CA VAL A 151 -21.39 -4.85 11.30
C VAL A 151 -21.37 -6.03 10.33
N PHE A 152 -20.52 -5.95 9.31
CA PHE A 152 -20.38 -7.03 8.34
C PHE A 152 -19.92 -8.34 9.00
N LEU A 153 -19.00 -8.29 9.95
CA LEU A 153 -18.51 -9.47 10.66
C LEU A 153 -19.59 -10.04 11.59
N GLU A 154 -20.37 -9.17 12.25
CA GLU A 154 -21.51 -9.57 13.08
C GLU A 154 -22.59 -10.28 12.25
N ASP A 155 -22.97 -9.72 11.09
CA ASP A 155 -23.97 -10.29 10.18
C ASP A 155 -23.57 -11.67 9.63
N ASN A 156 -22.27 -12.00 9.65
CA ASN A 156 -21.72 -13.21 9.05
C ASN A 156 -21.04 -14.13 10.09
N VAL A 157 -21.31 -13.93 11.37
CA VAL A 157 -20.64 -14.63 12.47
C VAL A 157 -20.80 -16.15 12.38
N GLU A 158 -21.98 -16.66 12.03
CA GLU A 158 -22.25 -18.10 11.94
C GLU A 158 -21.38 -18.77 10.87
N LEU A 159 -21.28 -18.15 9.70
CA LEU A 159 -20.45 -18.64 8.61
C LEU A 159 -18.96 -18.58 8.99
N ILE A 160 -18.51 -17.51 9.64
CA ILE A 160 -17.12 -17.38 10.08
C ILE A 160 -16.77 -18.46 11.11
N ILE A 161 -17.65 -18.72 12.08
CA ILE A 161 -17.49 -19.81 13.06
C ILE A 161 -17.39 -21.16 12.33
N GLN A 162 -18.33 -21.47 11.45
CA GLN A 162 -18.35 -22.72 10.71
C GLN A 162 -17.06 -22.94 9.89
N LEU A 163 -16.55 -21.90 9.23
CA LEU A 163 -15.29 -21.99 8.47
C LEU A 163 -14.08 -22.15 9.39
N ASN A 164 -14.10 -21.52 10.56
CA ASN A 164 -13.01 -21.60 11.54
C ASN A 164 -12.95 -22.96 12.25
N GLU A 165 -14.08 -23.66 12.40
CA GLU A 165 -14.12 -25.05 12.91
C GLU A 165 -13.44 -26.04 11.96
N GLN A 166 -13.49 -25.77 10.65
CA GLN A 166 -12.81 -26.58 9.63
C GLN A 166 -11.32 -26.26 9.51
N GLU A 167 -10.87 -25.15 10.11
CA GLU A 167 -9.50 -24.69 10.07
C GLU A 167 -8.71 -25.23 11.28
N SER A 168 -7.85 -26.21 11.00
CA SER A 168 -7.01 -26.86 12.02
C SER A 168 -5.91 -25.95 12.56
N ASN A 169 -5.44 -24.97 11.78
CA ASN A 169 -4.41 -24.04 12.21
C ASN A 169 -5.04 -22.73 12.70
N GLU A 170 -4.97 -22.47 14.01
CA GLU A 170 -5.59 -21.29 14.61
C GLU A 170 -5.10 -19.96 14.01
N ALA A 171 -3.84 -19.89 13.60
CA ALA A 171 -3.26 -18.69 12.98
C ALA A 171 -3.85 -18.40 11.58
N ASN A 172 -4.52 -19.39 10.96
CA ASN A 172 -5.19 -19.25 9.68
C ASN A 172 -6.67 -18.90 9.82
N ARG A 173 -7.26 -18.96 11.02
CA ARG A 173 -8.69 -18.67 11.23
C ARG A 173 -9.02 -17.22 10.86
N TRP A 174 -10.22 -17.01 10.32
CA TRP A 174 -10.74 -15.70 10.01
C TRP A 174 -11.00 -14.91 11.32
N PRO A 175 -10.34 -13.76 11.52
CA PRO A 175 -10.52 -12.94 12.72
C PRO A 175 -11.90 -12.28 12.76
N MET A 176 -12.42 -12.05 13.97
CA MET A 176 -13.65 -11.27 14.20
C MET A 176 -13.36 -9.79 14.50
N GLU A 177 -12.09 -9.40 14.66
CA GLU A 177 -11.71 -7.99 14.79
C GLU A 177 -11.46 -7.40 13.40
N SER A 178 -12.05 -6.24 13.13
CA SER A 178 -12.04 -5.60 11.82
C SER A 178 -10.66 -5.40 11.19
N ALA A 179 -9.68 -4.85 11.94
CA ALA A 179 -8.36 -4.59 11.38
C ALA A 179 -7.59 -5.89 11.07
N GLU A 180 -7.67 -6.89 11.94
CA GLU A 180 -7.10 -8.22 11.75
C GLU A 180 -7.79 -8.99 10.62
N PHE A 181 -9.11 -8.88 10.50
CA PHE A 181 -9.86 -9.46 9.39
C PHE A 181 -9.42 -8.85 8.06
N VAL A 182 -9.41 -7.51 7.96
CA VAL A 182 -8.93 -6.82 6.76
C VAL A 182 -7.48 -7.19 6.47
N ASN A 183 -6.61 -7.32 7.47
CA ASN A 183 -5.24 -7.79 7.29
C ASN A 183 -5.19 -9.21 6.70
N MET A 184 -6.06 -10.11 7.17
CA MET A 184 -6.16 -11.48 6.69
C MET A 184 -6.53 -11.56 5.21
N LEU A 185 -7.38 -10.64 4.70
CA LEU A 185 -7.77 -10.56 3.28
C LEU A 185 -6.59 -10.39 2.31
N PHE A 186 -5.45 -9.87 2.78
CA PHE A 186 -4.25 -9.69 1.96
C PHE A 186 -3.23 -10.84 2.10
N ARG A 187 -3.50 -11.78 3.01
CA ARG A 187 -2.58 -12.85 3.40
C ARG A 187 -3.13 -14.26 3.14
N LYS A 188 -4.46 -14.40 3.08
CA LYS A 188 -5.17 -15.67 2.92
C LYS A 188 -6.10 -15.61 1.70
N ASN A 189 -6.16 -16.69 0.94
CA ASN A 189 -7.20 -16.87 -0.07
C ASN A 189 -8.49 -17.41 0.54
N ALA A 190 -9.62 -17.00 -0.01
CA ALA A 190 -10.92 -17.54 0.37
C ALA A 190 -11.22 -18.81 -0.43
N ASN A 191 -11.00 -19.96 0.20
CA ASN A 191 -11.16 -21.26 -0.43
C ASN A 191 -12.64 -21.68 -0.52
N SER A 192 -13.50 -21.15 0.38
CA SER A 192 -14.95 -21.32 0.30
C SER A 192 -15.56 -20.32 -0.68
N ALA A 193 -16.46 -20.78 -1.55
CA ALA A 193 -17.25 -19.93 -2.42
C ALA A 193 -18.07 -18.88 -1.64
N GLN A 194 -18.56 -19.24 -0.45
CA GLN A 194 -19.32 -18.33 0.42
C GLN A 194 -18.41 -17.22 0.95
N MET A 195 -17.21 -17.56 1.44
CA MET A 195 -16.24 -16.57 1.89
C MET A 195 -15.74 -15.69 0.73
N SER A 196 -15.53 -16.26 -0.45
CA SER A 196 -15.14 -15.52 -1.64
C SER A 196 -16.21 -14.49 -2.04
N HIS A 197 -17.49 -14.88 -1.99
CA HIS A 197 -18.61 -13.97 -2.21
C HIS A 197 -18.68 -12.88 -1.13
N LEU A 198 -18.53 -13.24 0.14
CA LEU A 198 -18.49 -12.30 1.25
C LEU A 198 -17.41 -11.23 1.07
N ILE A 199 -16.17 -11.65 0.77
CA ILE A 199 -15.07 -10.73 0.52
C ILE A 199 -15.37 -9.80 -0.65
N HIS A 200 -15.98 -10.33 -1.72
CA HIS A 200 -16.39 -9.52 -2.85
C HIS A 200 -17.36 -8.40 -2.42
N CYS A 201 -18.37 -8.72 -1.60
CA CYS A 201 -19.35 -7.74 -1.12
C CYS A 201 -18.71 -6.57 -0.36
N ILE A 202 -17.66 -6.80 0.43
CA ILE A 202 -16.96 -5.73 1.18
C ILE A 202 -16.27 -4.74 0.22
N TYR A 203 -15.80 -5.24 -0.93
CA TYR A 203 -15.15 -4.41 -1.96
C TYR A 203 -16.14 -3.67 -2.87
N THR A 204 -17.42 -4.04 -2.87
CA THR A 204 -18.41 -3.49 -3.81
C THR A 204 -19.55 -2.71 -3.15
N SER A 205 -19.85 -2.98 -1.88
CA SER A 205 -21.04 -2.45 -1.19
C SER A 205 -20.76 -2.10 0.27
N MET A 206 -21.55 -1.17 0.81
CA MET A 206 -21.66 -0.96 2.25
C MET A 206 -22.58 -2.05 2.83
N PRO A 207 -22.26 -2.61 4.01
CA PRO A 207 -23.20 -3.43 4.75
C PRO A 207 -24.40 -2.60 5.17
N ASN A 208 -25.56 -3.25 5.25
CA ASN A 208 -26.77 -2.58 5.72
C ASN A 208 -26.56 -2.24 7.18
N TYR A 209 -26.46 -0.95 7.51
CA TYR A 209 -26.57 -0.57 8.92
C TYR A 209 -27.94 -1.03 9.40
N PRO A 210 -28.04 -1.81 10.49
CA PRO A 210 -29.31 -1.92 11.17
C PRO A 210 -29.70 -0.49 11.51
N LEU A 211 -30.82 -0.02 10.92
CA LEU A 211 -31.45 1.24 11.30
C LEU A 211 -31.61 1.15 12.81
N SER A 212 -30.77 1.87 13.56
CA SER A 212 -30.97 2.04 14.98
C SER A 212 -32.41 2.50 15.13
N SER A 213 -33.20 1.68 15.83
CA SER A 213 -34.61 1.89 16.14
C SER A 213 -34.89 3.38 16.26
N SER A 214 -35.45 3.96 15.20
CA SER A 214 -36.06 5.27 15.24
C SER A 214 -37.07 5.17 16.36
N GLY A 215 -36.76 5.80 17.50
CA GLY A 215 -37.61 5.78 18.67
C GLY A 215 -39.02 6.14 18.24
N MET A 216 -39.90 5.15 18.26
CA MET A 216 -41.33 5.38 18.26
C MET A 216 -41.63 6.11 19.58
N SER A 217 -41.50 7.43 19.56
CA SER A 217 -42.28 8.29 20.45
C SER A 217 -43.71 8.24 19.93
N ASN A 218 -44.42 7.16 20.29
CA ASN A 218 -45.87 7.15 20.26
C ASN A 218 -46.36 8.13 21.32
N ASN A 219 -47.31 8.97 20.90
CA ASN A 219 -48.09 9.88 21.72
C ASN A 219 -48.59 9.25 23.02
N SER A 220 -48.50 10.01 24.11
CA SER A 220 -49.57 10.15 25.12
C SER A 220 -49.45 11.54 25.74
#